data_AF-A0A2E2PGX4-F1
#
_entry.id   AF-A0A2E2PGX4-F1
#
_cell.length_a   1.000
_cell.length_b   1.000
_cell.length_c   1.000
_cell.angle_alpha   90.00
_cell.angle_beta   90.00
_cell.angle_gamma   90.00
#
_symmetry.space_group_name_H-M   'P 1'
#
loop_
_entity.id
_entity.type
_entity.pdbx_description
1 polymer ?
#
loop_
_entity_poly.entity_id
_entity_poly.type
_entity_poly.pdbx_seq_one_letter_code
_entity_poly.pdbx_strand_id
1 'polypeptide(L)'
;MLLREITSNDQTDEALTWARKGKDVVRKYRCMGGVRHGRIVATPGQCYARIDPKKRANIKRMKARLGKRLIRKTKRTKRTNPASRRVQAMNKSTRRRK
;
A
#
# COMPACT_ATOMS: atom_id res chain seq x y z
N MET A 1 -20.31 -7.23 -15.36
CA MET A 1 -19.56 -8.24 -14.58
C MET A 1 -20.40 -9.49 -14.53
N LEU A 2 -19.91 -10.59 -15.10
CA LEU A 2 -20.62 -11.86 -15.12
C LEU A 2 -20.16 -12.72 -13.93
N LEU A 3 -21.10 -13.37 -13.23
CA LEU A 3 -20.80 -14.18 -12.03
C LEU A 3 -19.74 -15.28 -12.24
N ARG A 4 -19.57 -15.75 -13.48
CA ARG A 4 -18.58 -16.81 -13.82
C ARG A 4 -17.13 -16.39 -13.59
N GLU A 5 -16.82 -15.10 -13.64
CA GLU A 5 -15.46 -14.58 -13.39
C GLU A 5 -15.06 -14.63 -11.90
N ILE A 6 -16.02 -14.76 -10.97
CA ILE A 6 -15.76 -14.80 -9.52
C ILE A 6 -15.35 -16.22 -9.06
N THR A 7 -15.82 -17.26 -9.76
CA THR A 7 -15.64 -18.67 -9.38
C THR A 7 -14.47 -19.35 -10.07
N SER A 8 -14.02 -18.83 -11.22
CA SER A 8 -12.80 -19.28 -11.85
C SER A 8 -11.62 -18.82 -10.98
N ASN A 9 -10.74 -19.73 -10.57
CA ASN A 9 -9.50 -19.44 -9.84
C ASN A 9 -8.48 -18.61 -10.67
N ASP A 10 -8.94 -17.92 -11.71
CA ASP A 10 -8.16 -17.03 -12.53
C ASP A 10 -7.99 -15.71 -11.79
N GLN A 11 -6.78 -15.57 -11.23
CA GLN A 11 -6.09 -14.33 -10.90
C GLN A 11 -7.00 -13.10 -10.86
N THR A 12 -7.50 -12.77 -9.66
CA THR A 12 -7.98 -11.42 -9.40
C THR A 12 -6.83 -10.44 -9.74
N ASP A 13 -6.96 -9.70 -10.85
CA ASP A 13 -6.01 -8.69 -11.33
C ASP A 13 -5.82 -7.51 -10.36
N GLU A 14 -6.58 -7.51 -9.27
CA GLU A 14 -6.37 -6.67 -8.11
C GLU A 14 -4.95 -6.91 -7.57
N ALA A 15 -4.03 -5.98 -7.83
CA ALA A 15 -2.65 -6.07 -7.38
C ALA A 15 -2.55 -6.04 -5.83
N LEU A 16 -2.82 -7.18 -5.20
CA LEU A 16 -2.72 -7.43 -3.78
C LEU A 16 -1.28 -7.18 -3.36
N THR A 17 -1.07 -6.10 -2.60
CA THR A 17 0.26 -5.69 -2.17
C THR A 17 0.43 -5.99 -0.69
N TRP A 18 1.54 -6.63 -0.32
CA TRP A 18 1.87 -6.86 1.08
C TRP A 18 2.35 -5.58 1.74
N ALA A 19 1.85 -5.30 2.93
CA ALA A 19 2.28 -4.14 3.70
C ALA A 19 2.28 -4.43 5.21
N ARG A 20 3.06 -3.65 5.95
CA ARG A 20 3.12 -3.73 7.40
C ARG A 20 1.97 -2.93 8.04
N LYS A 21 1.34 -3.49 9.07
CA LYS A 21 0.44 -2.81 10.01
C LYS A 21 0.97 -3.09 11.42
N GLY A 22 1.64 -2.12 12.05
CA GLY A 22 2.29 -2.36 13.35
C GLY A 22 3.39 -3.41 13.25
N LYS A 23 3.25 -4.52 13.99
CA LYS A 23 4.18 -5.66 13.94
C LYS A 23 3.80 -6.69 12.87
N ASP A 24 2.55 -6.67 12.41
CA ASP A 24 2.00 -7.68 11.51
C ASP A 24 2.17 -7.32 10.04
N VAL A 25 2.13 -8.36 9.21
CA VAL A 25 2.13 -8.24 7.76
C VAL A 25 0.78 -8.61 7.21
N VAL A 26 0.13 -7.67 6.52
CA VAL A 26 -1.25 -7.77 6.07
C VAL A 26 -1.31 -7.48 4.57
N ARG A 27 -2.22 -8.15 3.86
CA ARG A 27 -2.54 -7.84 2.46
C ARG A 27 -3.30 -6.53 2.36
N LYS A 28 -2.95 -5.70 1.38
CA LYS A 28 -3.61 -4.42 1.09
C LYS A 28 -3.99 -4.35 -0.39
N TYR A 29 -4.95 -3.48 -0.68
CA TYR A 29 -5.50 -3.30 -2.02
C TYR A 29 -4.80 -2.14 -2.72
N ARG A 30 -4.56 -2.27 -4.03
CA ARG A 30 -4.09 -1.18 -4.88
C ARG A 30 -5.27 -0.63 -5.66
N CYS A 31 -5.49 0.69 -5.57
CA CYS A 31 -6.56 1.33 -6.33
C CYS A 31 -6.24 1.34 -7.83
N MET A 32 -7.18 0.87 -8.65
CA MET A 32 -7.01 0.74 -10.11
C MET A 32 -7.54 1.95 -10.89
N GLY A 33 -8.32 2.84 -10.28
CA GLY A 33 -8.90 4.00 -10.96
C GLY A 33 -9.22 5.18 -10.05
N GLY A 34 -9.69 6.28 -10.65
CA GLY A 34 -10.12 7.50 -9.96
C GLY A 34 -9.01 8.34 -9.35
N VAL A 35 -9.37 9.30 -8.50
CA VAL A 35 -8.44 10.28 -7.88
C VAL A 35 -7.37 9.67 -6.97
N ARG A 36 -7.50 8.40 -6.58
CA ARG A 36 -6.55 7.66 -5.75
C ARG A 36 -5.84 6.54 -6.52
N HIS A 37 -5.85 6.58 -7.86
CA HIS A 37 -5.18 5.60 -8.72
C HIS A 37 -3.75 5.29 -8.26
N GLY A 38 -3.40 4.00 -8.22
CA GLY A 38 -2.10 3.49 -7.81
C GLY A 38 -1.82 3.51 -6.30
N ARG A 39 -2.71 4.06 -5.46
CA ARG A 39 -2.52 4.10 -4.00
C ARG A 39 -2.82 2.76 -3.35
N ILE A 40 -1.99 2.38 -2.37
CA ILE A 40 -2.20 1.20 -1.53
C ILE A 40 -3.07 1.59 -0.32
N VAL A 41 -4.23 0.95 -0.17
CA VAL A 41 -5.24 1.24 0.86
C VAL A 41 -5.54 0.03 1.73
N ALA A 42 -6.12 0.26 2.92
CA ALA A 42 -6.46 -0.82 3.84
C ALA A 42 -7.76 -1.54 3.44
N THR A 43 -8.75 -0.79 2.95
CA THR A 43 -10.05 -1.30 2.50
C THR A 43 -10.34 -0.80 1.09
N PRO A 44 -11.04 -1.58 0.24
CA PRO A 44 -11.30 -1.22 -1.15
C PRO A 44 -12.15 0.07 -1.27
N GLY A 45 -13.12 0.30 -0.38
CA GLY A 45 -13.92 1.53 -0.36
C GLY A 45 -13.11 2.82 -0.18
N GLN A 46 -11.88 2.74 0.36
CA GLN A 46 -11.00 3.90 0.46
C GLN A 46 -10.50 4.38 -0.90
N CYS A 47 -10.60 3.61 -1.98
CA CYS A 47 -10.21 4.06 -3.31
C CYS A 47 -11.12 5.18 -3.83
N TYR A 48 -12.40 5.13 -3.48
CA TYR A 48 -13.43 6.06 -3.96
C TYR A 48 -13.73 7.20 -2.97
N ALA A 49 -13.22 7.09 -1.73
CA ALA A 49 -13.42 8.11 -0.71
C ALA A 49 -12.81 9.47 -1.11
N ARG A 50 -13.53 10.57 -0.83
CA ARG A 50 -13.07 11.94 -1.06
C ARG A 50 -11.75 12.22 -0.33
N ILE A 51 -10.87 13.02 -0.94
CA ILE A 51 -9.62 13.45 -0.31
C ILE A 51 -9.92 14.56 0.69
N ASP A 52 -9.54 14.36 1.94
CA ASP A 52 -9.64 15.38 2.99
C ASP A 52 -8.56 16.47 2.77
N PRO A 53 -8.96 17.73 2.47
CA PRO A 53 -8.02 18.81 2.17
C PRO A 53 -7.17 19.21 3.38
N LYS A 54 -7.74 19.14 4.60
CA LYS A 54 -7.04 19.49 5.84
C LYS A 54 -5.89 18.51 6.09
N LYS A 55 -6.15 17.20 5.97
CA LYS A 55 -5.11 16.16 6.10
C LYS A 55 -4.03 16.30 5.02
N ARG A 56 -4.40 16.66 3.79
CA ARG A 56 -3.44 16.90 2.70
C ARG A 56 -2.51 18.07 3.03
N ALA A 57 -3.05 19.19 3.51
CA ALA A 57 -2.26 20.36 3.91
C ALA A 57 -1.31 20.03 5.08
N ASN A 58 -1.79 19.33 6.10
CA ASN A 58 -0.98 18.96 7.25
C ASN A 58 0.20 18.05 6.88
N ILE A 59 -0.03 17.07 6.00
CA ILE A 59 1.06 16.20 5.51
C ILE A 59 2.09 17.01 4.71
N LYS A 60 1.67 17.99 3.90
CA LYS A 60 2.60 18.87 3.16
C LYS A 60 3.49 19.65 4.12
N ARG A 61 2.90 20.30 5.14
CA ARG A 61 3.65 21.04 6.18
C ARG A 61 4.61 20.15 6.95
N MET A 62 4.15 18.96 7.36
CA MET A 62 4.99 17.98 8.06
C MET A 62 6.18 17.51 7.20
N LYS A 63 5.95 17.24 5.90
CA LYS A 63 7.02 16.83 4.98
C LYS A 63 8.07 17.92 4.78
N ALA A 64 7.65 19.19 4.68
CA ALA A 64 8.57 20.31 4.60
C ALA A 64 9.46 20.40 5.85
N ARG A 65 8.87 20.26 7.05
CA ARG A 65 9.60 20.36 8.32
C ARG A 65 10.50 19.16 8.63
N LEU A 66 10.03 17.93 8.37
CA LEU A 66 10.67 16.69 8.87
C LEU A 66 11.12 15.73 7.76
N GLY A 67 11.05 16.12 6.48
CA GLY A 67 11.29 15.23 5.34
C GLY A 67 12.62 14.46 5.42
N LYS A 68 13.74 15.17 5.63
CA LYS A 68 15.08 14.55 5.73
C LYS A 68 15.16 13.55 6.88
N ARG A 69 14.59 13.88 8.05
CA ARG A 69 14.56 13.01 9.23
C ARG A 69 13.70 11.77 9.00
N LEU A 70 12.53 11.93 8.38
CA LEU A 70 11.62 10.83 8.05
C LEU A 70 12.26 9.82 7.08
N ILE A 71 12.98 10.30 6.08
CA ILE A 71 13.68 9.43 5.12
C ILE A 71 14.73 8.58 5.84
N ARG A 72 15.58 9.18 6.70
CA ARG A 72 16.59 8.44 7.48
C ARG A 72 15.96 7.38 8.37
N LYS A 73 14.91 7.74 9.14
CA LYS A 73 14.18 6.80 10.00
C LYS A 73 13.53 5.67 9.21
N THR A 74 12.97 5.98 8.03
CA THR A 74 12.35 4.98 7.16
C THR A 74 13.38 4.00 6.60
N LYS A 75 14.53 4.48 6.14
CA LYS A 75 15.63 3.62 5.67
C LYS A 75 16.12 2.68 6.77
N ARG A 76 16.32 3.19 7.99
CA ARG A 76 16.70 2.36 9.16
C ARG A 76 15.65 1.28 9.42
N THR A 77 14.37 1.65 9.46
CA THR A 77 13.26 0.71 9.72
C THR A 77 13.18 -0.39 8.65
N LYS A 78 13.36 -0.03 7.37
CA LYS A 78 13.33 -1.01 6.27
C LYS A 78 14.50 -2.01 6.32
N ARG A 79 15.64 -1.62 6.91
CA ARG A 79 16.83 -2.47 7.06
C ARG A 79 16.74 -3.39 8.28
N THR A 80 16.27 -2.88 9.43
CA THR A 80 16.35 -3.61 10.70
C THR A 80 15.08 -4.35 11.10
N ASN A 81 13.89 -3.83 10.76
CA ASN A 81 12.64 -4.40 11.27
C ASN A 81 12.31 -5.73 10.54
N PRO A 82 12.11 -6.85 11.26
CA PRO A 82 11.86 -8.16 10.67
C PRO A 82 10.61 -8.19 9.79
N ALA A 83 9.52 -7.54 10.22
CA ALA A 83 8.29 -7.45 9.44
C ALA A 83 8.50 -6.66 8.13
N SER A 84 9.33 -5.62 8.16
CA SER A 84 9.62 -4.81 6.97
C SER A 84 10.52 -5.54 5.96
N ARG A 85 11.43 -6.40 6.45
CA ARG A 85 12.22 -7.32 5.61
C ARG A 85 11.33 -8.39 4.97
N ARG A 86 10.43 -8.99 5.75
CA ARG A 86 9.45 -9.98 5.26
C ARG A 86 8.54 -9.40 4.17
N VAL A 87 8.00 -8.19 4.36
CA VAL A 87 7.21 -7.48 3.34
C VAL A 87 7.98 -7.32 2.02
N GLN A 88 9.27 -6.96 2.09
CA GLN A 88 10.11 -6.80 0.88
C GLN A 88 10.29 -8.14 0.16
N ALA A 89 10.54 -9.23 0.88
CA ALA A 89 10.65 -10.57 0.31
C ALA A 89 9.35 -11.00 -0.39
N MET A 90 8.20 -10.82 0.28
CA MET A 90 6.89 -11.19 -0.29
C MET A 90 6.52 -10.35 -1.51
N ASN A 91 6.74 -9.03 -1.49
CA ASN A 91 6.48 -8.21 -2.68
C ASN A 91 7.44 -8.54 -3.83
N LYS A 92 8.67 -8.98 -3.55
CA LYS A 92 9.62 -9.43 -4.58
C LYS A 92 9.19 -10.75 -5.22
N SER A 93 8.70 -11.71 -4.44
CA SER A 93 8.20 -12.98 -4.97
C SER A 93 6.91 -12.79 -5.77
N THR A 94 5.99 -11.93 -5.32
CA THR A 94 4.78 -11.58 -6.08
C THR A 94 5.11 -10.98 -7.45
N ARG A 95 6.13 -10.11 -7.55
CA ARG A 95 6.54 -9.53 -8.84
C ARG A 95 7.15 -10.54 -9.81
N ARG A 96 7.70 -11.66 -9.33
CA ARG A 96 8.27 -12.71 -10.19
C ARG A 96 7.22 -13.65 -10.79
N ARG A 97 6.03 -13.70 -10.17
CA ARG A 97 4.92 -14.55 -10.63
C ARG A 97 4.06 -13.89 -11.71
N LYS A 98 4.18 -12.57 -11.84
CA LYS A 98 3.55 -11.77 -12.89
C LYS A 98 4.55 -11.57 -14.01
#